data_AF-A0A0M5JET2-F1
#
_entry.id   AF-A0A0M5JET2-F1
#
_cell.length_a   1.000
_cell.length_b   1.000
_cell.length_c   1.000
_cell.angle_alpha   90.00
_cell.angle_beta   90.00
_cell.angle_gamma   90.00
#
_symmetry.space_group_name_H-M   'P 1'
#
loop_
_entity.id
_entity.type
_entity.pdbx_description
1 polymer ?
#
loop_
_entity_poly.entity_id
_entity_poly.type
_entity_poly.pdbx_seq_one_letter_code
_entity_poly.pdbx_strand_id
1 'polypeptide(L)'
;MKQKEISIINQAIKLFAEKGYKTTSVQEIADECGISKGAFYIYFKSKDALLVSILEYYYHKVFTRIDELKTSHLPPKEVYRKQLAVYYENILEHQDFITMQMKEKSMPDNKDIRTIANQFKATSLELHTQNVKHIYGEGIAPYLADICLLIEGLTHVYLELIILYKLPLEISRLTSTIVDRVDDLVQGMIRRNEKPLVTNLTASSLFEWPDMEHKPGHSMIKKIKEKASRLPDRSHHQEIMESLELLENELRHPTPRTAIIKGMIANLKAVDEIKGEAEMLDHLINERKNGSNFI
;
A
#
# COMPACT_ATOMS: atom_id res chain seq x y z
N MET A 1 -9.71 1.53 -19.92
CA MET A 1 -9.36 2.85 -20.50
C MET A 1 -9.49 2.80 -22.02
N LYS A 2 -9.94 3.90 -22.64
CA LYS A 2 -10.00 4.08 -24.09
C LYS A 2 -8.60 4.37 -24.66
N GLN A 3 -8.37 4.05 -25.93
CA GLN A 3 -7.08 4.26 -26.60
C GLN A 3 -6.54 5.70 -26.45
N LYS A 4 -7.44 6.70 -26.50
CA LYS A 4 -7.05 8.11 -26.39
C LYS A 4 -6.61 8.49 -24.97
N GLU A 5 -7.22 7.92 -23.94
CA GLU A 5 -6.80 8.12 -22.53
C GLU A 5 -5.39 7.58 -22.30
N ILE A 6 -5.10 6.38 -22.83
CA ILE A 6 -3.77 5.75 -22.74
C ILE A 6 -2.72 6.61 -23.46
N SER A 7 -3.06 7.16 -24.63
CA SER A 7 -2.17 8.07 -25.36
C SER A 7 -1.83 9.32 -24.54
N ILE A 8 -2.83 9.93 -23.89
CA ILE A 8 -2.63 11.11 -23.04
C ILE A 8 -1.76 10.76 -21.82
N ILE A 9 -2.05 9.64 -21.17
CA ILE A 9 -1.29 9.11 -20.04
C ILE A 9 0.20 8.95 -20.39
N ASN A 10 0.50 8.29 -21.52
CA ASN A 10 1.88 8.01 -21.92
C ASN A 10 2.66 9.29 -22.24
N GLN A 11 2.04 10.25 -22.95
CA GLN A 11 2.71 11.52 -23.26
C GLN A 11 2.89 12.39 -22.02
N ALA A 12 1.92 12.41 -21.12
CA ALA A 12 2.04 13.13 -19.86
C ALA A 12 3.16 12.56 -18.98
N ILE A 13 3.31 11.24 -18.90
CA ILE A 13 4.41 10.60 -18.16
C ILE A 13 5.77 11.08 -18.66
N LYS A 14 5.99 11.06 -19.99
CA LYS A 14 7.26 11.51 -20.58
C LYS A 14 7.54 12.97 -20.23
N LEU A 15 6.56 13.85 -20.42
CA LEU A 15 6.69 15.26 -20.09
C LEU A 15 6.96 15.48 -18.59
N PHE A 16 6.32 14.71 -17.72
CA PHE A 16 6.55 14.79 -16.27
C PHE A 16 7.92 14.23 -15.86
N ALA A 17 8.43 13.19 -16.54
CA ALA A 17 9.74 12.63 -16.31
C ALA A 17 10.86 13.59 -16.75
N GLU A 18 10.68 14.24 -17.90
CA GLU A 18 11.66 15.17 -18.48
C GLU A 18 11.68 16.52 -17.76
N LYS A 19 10.53 17.20 -17.68
CA LYS A 19 10.45 18.59 -17.19
C LYS A 19 10.07 18.67 -15.71
N GLY A 20 9.35 17.68 -15.20
CA GLY A 20 8.74 17.69 -13.87
C GLY A 20 7.25 18.03 -13.92
N TYR A 21 6.49 17.47 -12.97
CA TYR A 21 5.04 17.63 -12.91
C TYR A 21 4.58 19.10 -12.79
N LYS A 22 5.23 19.90 -11.93
CA LYS A 22 4.84 21.30 -11.66
C LYS A 22 4.98 22.19 -12.90
N THR A 23 6.04 22.01 -13.67
CA THR A 23 6.37 22.84 -14.84
C THR A 23 5.55 22.47 -16.07
N THR A 24 5.12 21.23 -16.21
CA THR A 24 4.33 20.78 -17.37
C THR A 24 2.90 21.30 -17.30
N SER A 25 2.44 21.93 -18.37
CA SER A 25 1.09 22.48 -18.51
C SER A 25 0.14 21.51 -19.23
N VAL A 26 -1.17 21.67 -19.00
CA VAL A 26 -2.21 20.92 -19.76
C VAL A 26 -2.15 21.25 -21.25
N GLN A 27 -1.77 22.47 -21.62
CA GLN A 27 -1.63 22.87 -23.01
C GLN A 27 -0.54 22.07 -23.71
N GLU A 28 0.65 21.98 -23.11
CA GLU A 28 1.75 21.18 -23.65
C GLU A 28 1.37 19.70 -23.81
N ILE A 29 0.67 19.12 -22.82
CA ILE A 29 0.19 17.73 -22.92
C ILE A 29 -0.79 17.57 -24.09
N ALA A 30 -1.69 18.52 -24.27
CA ALA A 30 -2.68 18.49 -25.35
C ALA A 30 -2.02 18.62 -26.73
N ASP A 31 -1.05 19.53 -26.87
CA ASP A 31 -0.28 19.75 -28.08
C ASP A 31 0.51 18.48 -28.47
N GLU A 32 1.19 17.86 -27.49
CA GLU A 32 1.95 16.63 -27.66
C GLU A 32 1.09 15.40 -27.99
N CYS A 33 -0.21 15.48 -27.68
CA CYS A 33 -1.22 14.47 -28.03
C CYS A 33 -1.97 14.77 -29.34
N GLY A 34 -1.68 15.91 -29.98
CA GLY A 34 -2.40 16.39 -31.16
C GLY A 34 -3.89 16.63 -30.90
N ILE A 35 -4.26 17.12 -29.71
CA ILE A 35 -5.64 17.42 -29.33
C ILE A 35 -5.77 18.87 -28.84
N SER A 36 -6.99 19.40 -28.86
CA SER A 36 -7.26 20.68 -28.23
C SER A 36 -7.26 20.55 -26.70
N LYS A 37 -6.94 21.65 -26.00
CA LYS A 37 -7.10 21.73 -24.54
C LYS A 37 -8.53 21.42 -24.07
N GLY A 38 -9.54 21.81 -24.85
CA GLY A 38 -10.93 21.44 -24.58
C GLY A 38 -11.17 19.92 -24.65
N ALA A 39 -10.58 19.25 -25.64
CA ALA A 39 -10.66 17.80 -25.78
C ALA A 39 -9.94 17.05 -24.63
N PHE A 40 -8.83 17.59 -24.11
CA PHE A 40 -8.19 17.05 -22.90
C PHE A 40 -9.18 16.96 -21.73
N TYR A 41 -9.94 18.04 -21.48
CA TYR A 41 -10.88 18.10 -20.35
C TYR A 41 -12.10 17.18 -20.49
N ILE A 42 -12.34 16.62 -21.67
CA ILE A 42 -13.33 15.54 -21.86
C ILE A 42 -12.86 14.25 -21.19
N TYR A 43 -11.54 14.00 -21.19
CA TYR A 43 -10.95 12.78 -20.61
C TYR A 43 -10.53 12.97 -19.14
N PHE A 44 -9.90 14.11 -18.82
CA PHE A 44 -9.36 14.37 -17.48
C PHE A 44 -9.78 15.73 -16.98
N LYS A 45 -10.45 15.77 -15.82
CA LYS A 45 -10.97 17.01 -15.22
C LYS A 45 -9.87 18.01 -14.85
N SER A 46 -8.66 17.54 -14.59
CA SER A 46 -7.51 18.36 -14.23
C SER A 46 -6.19 17.60 -14.48
N LYS A 47 -5.06 18.30 -14.35
CA LYS A 47 -3.73 17.68 -14.37
C LYS A 47 -3.53 16.72 -13.18
N ASP A 48 -4.09 17.06 -12.02
CA ASP A 48 -4.10 16.20 -10.83
C ASP A 48 -4.92 14.92 -11.07
N ALA A 49 -6.10 15.04 -11.70
CA ALA A 49 -6.93 13.88 -12.03
C ALA A 49 -6.23 12.95 -13.04
N LEU A 50 -5.50 13.52 -14.01
CA LEU A 50 -4.64 12.75 -14.89
C LEU A 50 -3.54 12.01 -14.11
N LEU A 51 -2.86 12.68 -13.17
CA LEU A 51 -1.83 12.05 -12.36
C LEU A 51 -2.38 10.91 -11.49
N VAL A 52 -3.55 11.08 -10.89
CA VAL A 52 -4.27 10.01 -10.19
C VAL A 52 -4.51 8.82 -11.11
N SER A 53 -5.07 9.04 -12.31
CA SER A 53 -5.32 7.95 -13.27
C SER A 53 -4.03 7.28 -13.77
N ILE A 54 -2.92 8.03 -13.88
CA ILE A 54 -1.60 7.47 -14.18
C ILE A 54 -1.19 6.50 -13.07
N LEU A 55 -1.20 6.94 -11.81
CA LEU A 55 -0.78 6.12 -10.67
C LEU A 55 -1.63 4.85 -10.54
N GLU A 56 -2.96 4.97 -10.61
CA GLU A 56 -3.89 3.83 -10.55
C GLU A 56 -3.61 2.81 -11.66
N TYR A 57 -3.44 3.28 -12.90
CA TYR A 57 -3.22 2.42 -14.05
C TYR A 57 -1.93 1.59 -13.92
N TYR A 58 -0.81 2.25 -13.54
CA TYR A 58 0.48 1.58 -13.46
C TYR A 58 0.58 0.65 -12.24
N TYR A 59 0.08 1.07 -11.08
CA TYR A 59 0.07 0.21 -9.89
C TYR A 59 -0.82 -1.02 -10.08
N HIS A 60 -2.01 -0.86 -10.68
CA HIS A 60 -2.85 -2.02 -10.98
C HIS A 60 -2.12 -3.03 -11.88
N LYS A 61 -1.44 -2.55 -12.94
CA LYS A 61 -0.70 -3.41 -13.86
C LYS A 61 0.44 -4.19 -13.19
N VAL A 62 1.19 -3.55 -12.29
CA VAL A 62 2.24 -4.22 -11.49
C VAL A 62 1.63 -5.31 -10.63
N PHE A 63 0.58 -4.96 -9.88
CA PHE A 63 -0.02 -5.90 -8.92
C PHE A 63 -0.64 -7.11 -9.58
N THR A 64 -1.34 -6.95 -10.70
CA THR A 64 -1.91 -8.09 -11.45
C THR A 64 -0.82 -9.09 -11.85
N ARG A 65 0.31 -8.63 -12.40
CA ARG A 65 1.41 -9.52 -12.81
C ARG A 65 2.06 -10.24 -11.63
N ILE A 66 2.18 -9.59 -10.49
CA ILE A 66 2.73 -10.20 -9.27
C ILE A 66 1.77 -11.24 -8.68
N ASP A 67 0.46 -10.97 -8.74
CA ASP A 67 -0.59 -11.83 -8.19
C ASP A 67 -0.75 -13.13 -8.99
N GLU A 68 -0.60 -13.06 -10.33
CA GLU A 68 -0.59 -14.23 -11.22
C GLU A 68 0.43 -15.30 -10.79
N LEU A 69 1.55 -14.89 -10.19
CA LEU A 69 2.61 -15.81 -9.72
C LEU A 69 2.24 -16.59 -8.45
N LYS A 70 1.23 -16.17 -7.68
CA LYS A 70 0.82 -16.84 -6.44
C LYS A 70 0.27 -18.24 -6.69
N THR A 71 -0.23 -18.52 -7.88
CA THR A 71 -0.79 -19.83 -8.27
C THR A 71 0.26 -20.80 -8.82
N SER A 72 1.53 -20.39 -8.86
CA SER A 72 2.60 -21.25 -9.36
C SER A 72 2.95 -22.37 -8.38
N HIS A 73 3.27 -23.56 -8.90
CA HIS A 73 3.66 -24.73 -8.09
C HIS A 73 5.15 -24.72 -7.73
N LEU A 74 5.75 -23.53 -7.59
CA LEU A 74 7.17 -23.37 -7.32
C LEU A 74 7.44 -23.33 -5.81
N PRO A 75 8.66 -23.65 -5.36
CA PRO A 75 9.06 -23.44 -3.98
C PRO A 75 8.86 -21.97 -3.55
N PRO A 76 8.48 -21.69 -2.28
CA PRO A 76 8.19 -20.34 -1.78
C PRO A 76 9.25 -19.29 -2.14
N LYS A 77 10.52 -19.66 -2.02
CA LYS A 77 11.66 -18.79 -2.38
C LYS A 77 11.71 -18.44 -3.86
N GLU A 78 11.45 -19.42 -4.72
CA GLU A 78 11.46 -19.22 -6.17
C GLU A 78 10.29 -18.34 -6.62
N VAL A 79 9.12 -18.51 -5.99
CA VAL A 79 7.99 -17.59 -6.17
C VAL A 79 8.41 -16.17 -5.83
N TYR A 80 9.04 -15.98 -4.67
CA TYR A 80 9.43 -14.65 -4.22
C TYR A 80 10.51 -14.01 -5.11
N ARG A 81 11.52 -14.77 -5.54
CA ARG A 81 12.53 -14.31 -6.52
C ARG A 81 11.87 -13.84 -7.82
N LYS A 82 10.89 -14.59 -8.33
CA LYS A 82 10.14 -14.22 -9.54
C LYS A 82 9.26 -12.99 -9.33
N GLN A 83 8.60 -12.85 -8.18
CA GLN A 83 7.80 -11.65 -7.88
C GLN A 83 8.68 -10.40 -7.83
N LEU A 84 9.85 -10.48 -7.20
CA LEU A 84 10.83 -9.39 -7.23
C LEU A 84 11.33 -9.11 -8.66
N ALA A 85 11.53 -10.14 -9.48
CA ALA A 85 11.96 -9.97 -10.87
C ALA A 85 10.90 -9.23 -11.69
N VAL A 86 9.64 -9.65 -11.60
CA VAL A 86 8.50 -8.98 -12.24
C VAL A 86 8.38 -7.53 -11.80
N TYR A 87 8.61 -7.25 -10.51
CA TYR A 87 8.64 -5.89 -9.99
C TYR A 87 9.72 -5.04 -10.69
N TYR A 88 10.98 -5.48 -10.73
CA TYR A 88 12.06 -4.73 -11.38
C TYR A 88 11.91 -4.64 -12.91
N GLU A 89 11.47 -5.71 -13.57
CA GLU A 89 11.21 -5.74 -15.00
C GLU A 89 10.10 -4.74 -15.38
N ASN A 90 9.01 -4.71 -14.61
CA ASN A 90 7.93 -3.76 -14.86
C ASN A 90 8.38 -2.31 -14.69
N ILE A 91 9.23 -2.05 -13.70
CA ILE A 91 9.83 -0.74 -13.50
C ILE A 91 10.71 -0.34 -14.69
N LEU A 92 11.54 -1.26 -15.19
CA LEU A 92 12.38 -1.00 -16.36
C LEU A 92 11.55 -0.76 -17.62
N GLU A 93 10.46 -1.49 -17.82
CA GLU A 93 9.48 -1.24 -18.89
C GLU A 93 8.82 0.15 -18.79
N HIS A 94 8.82 0.74 -17.59
CA HIS A 94 8.09 1.97 -17.26
C HIS A 94 8.98 3.02 -16.58
N GLN A 95 10.26 3.09 -16.99
CA GLN A 95 11.27 3.93 -16.36
C GLN A 95 10.90 5.41 -16.27
N ASP A 96 10.20 5.97 -17.26
CA ASP A 96 9.75 7.38 -17.22
C ASP A 96 8.75 7.63 -16.09
N PHE A 97 7.83 6.70 -15.87
CA PHE A 97 6.86 6.78 -14.75
C PHE A 97 7.57 6.73 -13.40
N ILE A 98 8.55 5.84 -13.24
CA ILE A 98 9.32 5.72 -11.99
C ILE A 98 10.24 6.93 -11.79
N THR A 99 10.86 7.44 -12.85
CA THR A 99 11.67 8.66 -12.82
C THR A 99 10.83 9.86 -12.40
N MET A 100 9.60 9.97 -12.94
CA MET A 100 8.63 10.98 -12.52
C MET A 100 8.33 10.86 -11.02
N GLN A 101 8.06 9.65 -10.52
CA GLN A 101 7.74 9.41 -9.11
C GLN A 101 8.90 9.77 -8.17
N MET A 102 10.13 9.32 -8.50
CA MET A 102 11.33 9.54 -7.69
C MET A 102 11.74 11.02 -7.61
N LYS A 103 11.34 11.84 -8.59
CA LYS A 103 11.47 13.30 -8.52
C LYS A 103 10.39 13.91 -7.59
N GLU A 104 10.19 13.29 -6.42
CA GLU A 104 9.09 13.49 -5.44
C GLU A 104 8.85 14.95 -5.06
N LYS A 105 9.90 15.78 -5.03
CA LYS A 105 9.81 17.25 -4.84
C LYS A 105 8.87 17.95 -5.87
N SER A 106 8.53 17.26 -6.95
CA SER A 106 7.67 17.72 -8.03
C SER A 106 6.20 17.30 -7.89
N MET A 107 5.87 16.32 -7.04
CA MET A 107 4.48 15.88 -6.90
C MET A 107 3.65 16.91 -6.12
N PRO A 108 2.36 17.09 -6.46
CA PRO A 108 1.48 17.99 -5.72
C PRO A 108 1.08 17.36 -4.39
N ASP A 109 0.90 18.19 -3.36
CA ASP A 109 0.38 17.74 -2.06
C ASP A 109 -1.13 17.51 -2.13
N ASN A 110 -1.54 16.46 -2.84
CA ASN A 110 -2.93 16.10 -3.10
C ASN A 110 -3.30 14.85 -2.30
N LYS A 111 -4.46 14.88 -1.62
CA LYS A 111 -4.94 13.79 -0.77
C LYS A 111 -5.08 12.46 -1.54
N ASP A 112 -5.57 12.49 -2.77
CA ASP A 112 -5.81 11.28 -3.56
C ASP A 112 -4.49 10.63 -3.96
N ILE A 113 -3.51 11.45 -4.36
CA ILE A 113 -2.15 10.99 -4.68
C ILE A 113 -1.47 10.38 -3.46
N ARG A 114 -1.56 11.04 -2.28
CA ARG A 114 -1.04 10.47 -1.03
C ARG A 114 -1.72 9.15 -0.68
N THR A 115 -3.04 9.07 -0.87
CA THR A 115 -3.81 7.85 -0.59
C THR A 115 -3.33 6.69 -1.47
N ILE A 116 -3.16 6.94 -2.77
CA ILE A 116 -2.70 5.92 -3.72
C ILE A 116 -1.26 5.49 -3.43
N ALA A 117 -0.37 6.43 -3.10
CA ALA A 117 1.01 6.13 -2.73
C ALA A 117 1.08 5.29 -1.43
N ASN A 118 0.27 5.63 -0.41
CA ASN A 118 0.18 4.87 0.82
C ASN A 118 -0.36 3.45 0.57
N GLN A 119 -1.39 3.32 -0.28
CA GLN A 119 -1.93 2.02 -0.66
C GLN A 119 -0.89 1.16 -1.37
N PHE A 120 -0.12 1.74 -2.30
CA PHE A 120 0.96 1.03 -2.98
C PHE A 120 2.03 0.53 -2.00
N LYS A 121 2.48 1.41 -1.09
CA LYS A 121 3.43 1.05 -0.04
C LYS A 121 2.89 -0.06 0.86
N ALA A 122 1.62 0.02 1.26
CA ALA A 122 0.98 -1.03 2.03
C ALA A 122 1.02 -2.35 1.28
N THR A 123 0.59 -2.38 0.01
CA THR A 123 0.60 -3.62 -0.79
C THR A 123 2.01 -4.19 -1.01
N SER A 124 3.05 -3.35 -1.16
CA SER A 124 4.45 -3.81 -1.20
C SER A 124 4.84 -4.53 0.10
N LEU A 125 4.54 -3.92 1.24
CA LEU A 125 4.81 -4.50 2.56
C LEU A 125 4.00 -5.77 2.81
N GLU A 126 2.76 -5.88 2.30
CA GLU A 126 1.96 -7.12 2.37
C GLU A 126 2.67 -8.25 1.62
N LEU A 127 3.12 -7.96 0.40
CA LEU A 127 3.80 -8.94 -0.44
C LEU A 127 5.05 -9.48 0.27
N HIS A 128 5.85 -8.60 0.86
CA HIS A 128 7.02 -9.00 1.66
C HIS A 128 6.62 -9.82 2.87
N THR A 129 5.60 -9.37 3.61
CA THR A 129 5.09 -10.06 4.80
C THR A 129 4.64 -11.49 4.49
N GLN A 130 3.83 -11.67 3.44
CA GLN A 130 3.32 -12.98 3.02
C GLN A 130 4.46 -13.92 2.62
N ASN A 131 5.41 -13.44 1.80
CA ASN A 131 6.52 -14.25 1.34
C ASN A 131 7.46 -14.65 2.49
N VAL A 132 7.79 -13.72 3.39
CA VAL A 132 8.65 -14.00 4.55
C VAL A 132 7.98 -15.03 5.46
N LYS A 133 6.68 -14.88 5.77
CA LYS A 133 5.93 -15.88 6.54
C LYS A 133 5.93 -17.25 5.84
N HIS A 134 5.71 -17.28 4.52
CA HIS A 134 5.64 -18.54 3.78
C HIS A 134 7.00 -19.27 3.70
N ILE A 135 8.10 -18.51 3.61
CA ILE A 135 9.46 -19.07 3.51
C ILE A 135 9.99 -19.54 4.88
N TYR A 136 9.78 -18.76 5.93
CA TYR A 136 10.44 -18.97 7.24
C TYR A 136 9.49 -19.44 8.36
N GLY A 137 8.18 -19.45 8.13
CA GLY A 137 7.18 -19.89 9.09
C GLY A 137 6.94 -18.91 10.26
N GLU A 138 6.23 -19.36 11.29
CA GLU A 138 5.84 -18.52 12.43
C GLU A 138 6.99 -18.16 13.38
N GLY A 139 8.14 -18.86 13.29
CA GLY A 139 9.30 -18.61 14.15
C GLY A 139 9.91 -17.21 14.00
N ILE A 140 9.59 -16.50 12.91
CA ILE A 140 10.06 -15.13 12.66
C ILE A 140 9.09 -14.05 13.12
N ALA A 141 7.95 -14.40 13.71
CA ALA A 141 6.91 -13.44 14.08
C ALA A 141 7.42 -12.23 14.89
N PRO A 142 8.36 -12.37 15.85
CA PRO A 142 8.90 -11.20 16.57
C PRO A 142 9.74 -10.25 15.70
N TYR A 143 10.33 -10.75 14.62
CA TYR A 143 11.27 -10.04 13.75
C TYR A 143 10.65 -9.52 12.45
N LEU A 144 9.42 -9.93 12.17
CA LEU A 144 8.82 -9.83 10.85
C LEU A 144 8.70 -8.38 10.34
N ALA A 145 8.34 -7.43 11.19
CA ALA A 145 8.30 -6.01 10.81
C ALA A 145 9.67 -5.48 10.38
N ASP A 146 10.72 -5.73 11.17
CA ASP A 146 12.09 -5.32 10.83
C ASP A 146 12.57 -5.97 9.54
N ILE A 147 12.35 -7.28 9.37
CA ILE A 147 12.73 -8.01 8.15
C ILE A 147 12.08 -7.35 6.93
N CYS A 148 10.78 -7.08 6.98
CA CYS A 148 10.06 -6.49 5.85
C CYS A 148 10.50 -5.04 5.57
N LEU A 149 10.77 -4.24 6.60
CA LEU A 149 11.31 -2.88 6.43
C LEU A 149 12.72 -2.89 5.81
N LEU A 150 13.56 -3.84 6.20
CA LEU A 150 14.90 -4.00 5.64
C LEU A 150 14.86 -4.46 4.17
N ILE A 151 13.94 -5.37 3.84
CA ILE A 151 13.68 -5.78 2.46
C ILE A 151 13.20 -4.61 1.61
N GLU A 152 12.22 -3.83 2.11
CA GLU A 152 11.69 -2.65 1.42
C GLU A 152 12.82 -1.64 1.15
N GLY A 153 13.67 -1.38 2.15
CA GLY A 153 14.84 -0.52 1.99
C GLY A 153 15.85 -1.04 0.96
N LEU A 154 16.17 -2.33 1.01
CA LEU A 154 17.10 -2.95 0.06
C LEU A 154 16.57 -2.87 -1.38
N THR A 155 15.27 -3.15 -1.55
CA THR A 155 14.59 -3.11 -2.85
C THR A 155 14.58 -1.69 -3.42
N HIS A 156 14.23 -0.70 -2.59
CA HIS A 156 14.16 0.70 -2.99
C HIS A 156 15.54 1.27 -3.37
N VAL A 157 16.61 0.93 -2.63
CA VAL A 157 17.96 1.43 -2.93
C VAL A 157 18.47 0.90 -4.27
N TYR A 158 18.30 -0.40 -4.56
CA TYR A 158 18.72 -0.94 -5.86
C TYR A 158 17.90 -0.35 -7.00
N LEU A 159 16.61 -0.12 -6.78
CA LEU A 159 15.77 0.58 -7.73
C LEU A 159 16.32 1.98 -8.05
N GLU A 160 16.69 2.76 -7.04
CA GLU A 160 17.27 4.10 -7.21
C GLU A 160 18.57 4.05 -8.03
N LEU A 161 19.46 3.09 -7.73
CA LEU A 161 20.72 2.88 -8.46
C LEU A 161 20.48 2.57 -9.95
N ILE A 162 19.50 1.72 -10.26
CA ILE A 162 19.14 1.36 -11.64
C ILE A 162 18.58 2.58 -12.38
N ILE A 163 17.69 3.35 -11.75
CA ILE A 163 16.91 4.38 -12.44
C ILE A 163 17.67 5.72 -12.53
N LEU A 164 18.21 6.20 -11.41
CA LEU A 164 18.85 7.51 -11.31
C LEU A 164 20.33 7.46 -11.71
N TYR A 165 21.03 6.39 -11.34
CA TYR A 165 22.46 6.23 -11.60
C TYR A 165 22.76 5.35 -12.82
N LYS A 166 21.72 4.82 -13.48
CA LYS A 166 21.82 3.97 -14.69
C LYS A 166 22.77 2.78 -14.50
N LEU A 167 22.81 2.22 -13.28
CA LEU A 167 23.67 1.09 -12.96
C LEU A 167 23.17 -0.16 -13.73
N PRO A 168 23.98 -0.77 -14.62
CA PRO A 168 23.56 -1.95 -15.36
C PRO A 168 23.59 -3.17 -14.43
N LEU A 169 22.42 -3.56 -13.93
CA LEU A 169 22.24 -4.75 -13.11
C LEU A 169 21.46 -5.81 -13.89
N GLU A 170 21.90 -7.06 -13.73
CA GLU A 170 21.21 -8.23 -14.26
C GLU A 170 20.14 -8.66 -13.24
N ILE A 171 18.87 -8.61 -13.64
CA ILE A 171 17.73 -8.67 -12.71
C ILE A 171 17.67 -10.02 -11.98
N SER A 172 17.97 -11.14 -12.63
CA SER A 172 17.91 -12.45 -11.97
C SER A 172 18.98 -12.59 -10.89
N ARG A 173 20.18 -12.04 -11.12
CA ARG A 173 21.23 -11.96 -10.10
C ARG A 173 20.83 -11.02 -8.96
N LEU A 174 20.22 -9.87 -9.25
CA LEU A 174 19.77 -8.92 -8.22
C LEU A 174 18.74 -9.56 -7.28
N THR A 175 17.69 -10.18 -7.83
CA THR A 175 16.61 -10.76 -7.03
C THR A 175 17.09 -11.97 -6.23
N SER A 176 17.97 -12.80 -6.82
CA SER A 176 18.65 -13.88 -6.09
C SER A 176 19.46 -13.31 -4.92
N THR A 177 20.25 -12.26 -5.15
CA THR A 177 21.05 -11.60 -4.10
C THR A 177 20.17 -11.08 -2.98
N ILE A 178 19.05 -10.40 -3.29
CA ILE A 178 18.12 -9.88 -2.29
C ILE A 178 17.61 -11.03 -1.41
N VAL A 179 17.09 -12.09 -2.00
CA VAL A 179 16.53 -13.23 -1.25
C VAL A 179 17.60 -13.93 -0.40
N ASP A 180 18.83 -14.08 -0.91
CA ASP A 180 19.94 -14.67 -0.16
C ASP A 180 20.39 -13.77 1.00
N ARG A 181 20.29 -12.43 0.87
CA ARG A 181 20.50 -11.51 2.01
C ARG A 181 19.40 -11.61 3.06
N VAL A 182 18.16 -11.88 2.66
CA VAL A 182 17.06 -12.12 3.61
C VAL A 182 17.31 -13.40 4.40
N ASP A 183 17.83 -14.45 3.79
CA ASP A 183 18.22 -15.68 4.50
C ASP A 183 19.24 -15.38 5.60
N ASP A 184 20.33 -14.69 5.23
CA ASP A 184 21.41 -14.34 6.16
C ASP A 184 20.89 -13.47 7.31
N LEU A 185 19.99 -12.53 7.00
CA LEU A 185 19.34 -11.64 7.96
C LEU A 185 18.52 -12.45 8.97
N VAL A 186 17.59 -13.29 8.48
CA VAL A 186 16.69 -14.08 9.32
C VAL A 186 17.49 -15.05 10.20
N GLN A 187 18.43 -15.79 9.62
CA GLN A 187 19.28 -16.71 10.37
C GLN A 187 20.13 -15.97 11.42
N GLY A 188 20.66 -14.80 11.08
CA GLY A 188 21.42 -13.96 11.99
C GLY A 188 20.58 -13.48 13.18
N MET A 189 19.38 -12.97 12.93
CA MET A 189 18.43 -12.50 13.95
C MET A 189 18.04 -13.62 14.91
N ILE A 190 17.67 -14.80 14.38
CA ILE A 190 17.31 -15.97 15.19
C ILE A 190 18.49 -16.44 16.04
N ARG A 191 19.67 -16.63 15.43
CA ARG A 191 20.86 -17.14 16.11
C ARG A 191 21.30 -16.23 17.25
N ARG A 192 21.20 -14.91 17.06
CA ARG A 192 21.58 -13.91 18.08
C ARG A 192 20.47 -13.57 19.06
N ASN A 193 19.27 -14.12 18.87
CA ASN A 193 18.06 -13.76 19.64
C ASN A 193 17.91 -12.23 19.74
N GLU A 194 17.97 -11.57 18.58
CA GLU A 194 17.99 -10.11 18.52
C GLU A 194 16.72 -9.51 19.12
N LYS A 195 16.82 -8.28 19.60
CA LYS A 195 15.62 -7.50 19.92
C LYS A 195 15.26 -6.68 18.69
N PRO A 196 14.03 -6.79 18.16
CA PRO A 196 13.62 -6.00 17.01
C PRO A 196 13.68 -4.51 17.34
N LEU A 197 14.19 -3.71 16.41
CA LEU A 197 14.21 -2.25 16.47
C LEU A 197 12.80 -1.70 16.25
N VAL A 198 12.07 -2.28 15.30
CA VAL A 198 10.66 -1.96 15.03
C VAL A 198 9.84 -3.21 15.28
N THR A 199 9.08 -3.18 16.38
CA THR A 199 8.11 -4.24 16.67
C THR A 199 6.93 -4.18 15.70
N ASN A 200 6.21 -5.30 15.55
CA ASN A 200 4.98 -5.35 14.76
C ASN A 200 3.97 -4.27 15.21
N LEU A 201 3.85 -4.06 16.52
CA LEU A 201 2.99 -3.02 17.09
C LEU A 201 3.43 -1.61 16.68
N THR A 202 4.74 -1.34 16.72
CA THR A 202 5.31 -0.05 16.29
C THR A 202 5.09 0.17 14.80
N ALA A 203 5.36 -0.83 13.97
CA ALA A 203 5.17 -0.76 12.52
C ALA A 203 3.71 -0.46 12.15
N SER A 204 2.75 -1.18 12.75
CA SER A 204 1.31 -0.93 12.55
C SER A 204 0.83 0.43 13.07
N SER A 205 1.59 1.08 13.96
CA SER A 205 1.27 2.42 14.43
C SER A 205 1.78 3.55 13.52
N LEU A 206 2.83 3.27 12.73
CA LEU A 206 3.50 4.24 11.87
C LEU A 206 3.03 4.15 10.41
N PHE A 207 2.64 2.96 9.97
CA PHE A 207 2.20 2.69 8.61
C PHE A 207 0.83 2.00 8.62
N GLU A 208 0.04 2.19 7.58
CA GLU A 208 -1.07 1.30 7.26
C GLU A 208 -0.49 -0.06 6.81
N TRP A 209 0.04 -0.83 7.78
CA TRP A 209 0.68 -2.10 7.55
C TRP A 209 -0.39 -3.18 7.38
N PRO A 210 -0.44 -3.87 6.23
CA PRO A 210 -1.40 -4.92 6.04
C PRO A 210 -0.97 -6.17 6.84
N ASP A 211 -1.89 -6.56 7.72
CA ASP A 211 -1.93 -7.83 8.44
C ASP A 211 -0.71 -8.29 9.27
N MET A 212 -0.51 -7.58 10.37
CA MET A 212 0.03 -8.19 11.60
C MET A 212 -1.09 -8.55 12.59
N GLU A 213 -2.26 -8.98 12.10
CA GLU A 213 -3.58 -9.08 12.79
C GLU A 213 -4.50 -7.85 12.59
N HIS A 214 -4.49 -7.23 11.40
CA HIS A 214 -5.41 -6.13 11.10
C HIS A 214 -6.62 -6.63 10.33
N LYS A 215 -7.56 -7.18 11.09
CA LYS A 215 -8.93 -7.38 10.60
C LYS A 215 -9.56 -6.00 10.30
N PRO A 216 -10.39 -5.88 9.25
CA PRO A 216 -10.97 -4.59 8.85
C PRO A 216 -11.57 -3.85 10.05
N GLY A 217 -11.25 -2.57 10.18
CA GLY A 217 -11.73 -1.71 11.26
C GLY A 217 -10.77 -1.43 12.42
N HIS A 218 -9.66 -2.17 12.57
CA HIS A 218 -8.74 -1.96 13.71
C HIS A 218 -8.08 -0.57 13.75
N SER A 219 -7.63 -0.04 12.62
CA SER A 219 -7.07 1.32 12.54
C SER A 219 -8.13 2.39 12.87
N MET A 220 -9.38 2.16 12.46
CA MET A 220 -10.50 3.05 12.76
C MET A 220 -10.90 2.95 14.25
N ILE A 221 -10.90 1.75 14.84
CA ILE A 221 -11.11 1.56 16.28
C ILE A 221 -10.06 2.34 17.08
N LYS A 222 -8.78 2.27 16.70
CA LYS A 222 -7.71 3.04 17.35
C LYS A 222 -7.98 4.55 17.25
N LYS A 223 -8.39 5.04 16.07
CA LYS A 223 -8.76 6.45 15.87
C LYS A 223 -9.93 6.88 16.75
N ILE A 224 -10.95 6.03 16.90
CA ILE A 224 -12.08 6.29 17.80
C ILE A 224 -11.60 6.32 19.27
N LYS A 225 -10.74 5.40 19.71
CA LYS A 225 -10.15 5.41 21.06
C LYS A 225 -9.37 6.70 21.34
N GLU A 226 -8.53 7.12 20.40
CA GLU A 226 -7.76 8.37 20.53
C GLU A 226 -8.68 9.59 20.61
N LYS A 227 -9.73 9.65 19.79
CA LYS A 227 -10.71 10.74 19.83
C LYS A 227 -11.51 10.73 21.14
N ALA A 228 -11.99 9.57 21.57
CA ALA A 228 -12.72 9.37 22.83
C ALA A 228 -11.89 9.75 24.06
N SER A 229 -10.56 9.52 24.04
CA SER A 229 -9.65 9.92 25.12
C SER A 229 -9.49 11.43 25.29
N ARG A 230 -9.81 12.20 24.23
CA ARG A 230 -9.71 13.66 24.18
C ARG A 230 -11.05 14.36 24.36
N LEU A 231 -12.15 13.62 24.51
CA LEU A 231 -13.46 14.23 24.72
C LEU A 231 -13.52 14.91 26.09
N PRO A 232 -14.03 16.16 26.15
CA PRO A 232 -14.16 16.88 27.41
C PRO A 232 -15.24 16.25 28.31
N ASP A 233 -16.27 15.65 27.73
CA ASP A 233 -17.28 14.89 28.45
C ASP A 233 -16.89 13.40 28.54
N ARG A 234 -16.94 12.85 29.76
CA ARG A 234 -16.60 11.45 30.06
C ARG A 234 -17.83 10.58 30.35
N SER A 235 -19.03 11.15 30.29
CA SER A 235 -20.30 10.45 30.55
C SER A 235 -20.43 9.15 29.75
N HIS A 236 -20.02 9.16 28.48
CA HIS A 236 -20.08 8.01 27.56
C HIS A 236 -18.75 7.25 27.44
N HIS A 237 -17.69 7.67 28.16
CA HIS A 237 -16.34 7.15 27.92
C HIS A 237 -16.23 5.65 28.21
N GLN A 238 -16.85 5.20 29.30
CA GLN A 238 -16.85 3.78 29.67
C GLN A 238 -17.57 2.94 28.60
N GLU A 239 -18.76 3.37 28.16
CA GLU A 239 -19.57 2.66 27.16
C GLU A 239 -18.87 2.59 25.78
N ILE A 240 -18.20 3.67 25.39
CA ILE A 240 -17.39 3.72 24.16
C ILE A 240 -16.24 2.71 24.26
N MET A 241 -15.50 2.71 25.37
CA MET A 241 -14.35 1.83 25.53
C MET A 241 -14.75 0.36 25.60
N GLU A 242 -15.83 0.04 26.32
CA GLU A 242 -16.40 -1.32 26.37
C GLU A 242 -16.87 -1.78 24.98
N SER A 243 -17.54 -0.90 24.21
CA SER A 243 -17.99 -1.22 22.85
C SER A 243 -16.81 -1.47 21.90
N LEU A 244 -15.73 -0.69 22.02
CA LEU A 244 -14.52 -0.85 21.21
C LEU A 244 -13.74 -2.12 21.58
N GLU A 245 -13.64 -2.45 22.86
CA GLU A 245 -12.97 -3.67 23.32
C GLU A 245 -13.71 -4.93 22.86
N LEU A 246 -15.05 -4.95 22.97
CA LEU A 246 -15.88 -6.03 22.45
C LEU A 246 -15.77 -6.14 20.92
N LEU A 247 -15.71 -5.02 20.20
CA LEU A 247 -15.46 -5.02 18.75
C LEU A 247 -14.10 -5.60 18.39
N GLU A 248 -13.03 -5.21 19.08
CA GLU A 248 -11.70 -5.77 18.83
C GLU A 248 -11.66 -7.28 19.06
N ASN A 249 -12.25 -7.75 20.17
CA ASN A 249 -12.32 -9.17 20.48
C ASN A 249 -13.14 -9.95 19.45
N GLU A 250 -14.30 -9.43 19.05
CA GLU A 250 -15.16 -10.11 18.07
C GLU A 250 -14.54 -10.10 16.68
N LEU A 251 -13.90 -8.99 16.28
CA LEU A 251 -13.15 -8.95 15.05
C LEU A 251 -12.07 -10.01 15.10
N ARG A 252 -11.24 -10.11 16.15
CA ARG A 252 -10.18 -11.14 16.31
C ARG A 252 -10.67 -12.59 16.31
N HIS A 253 -11.96 -12.86 16.50
CA HIS A 253 -12.51 -14.21 16.47
C HIS A 253 -12.50 -14.84 15.05
N PRO A 254 -12.26 -16.17 14.87
CA PRO A 254 -12.31 -16.85 13.57
C PRO A 254 -13.69 -16.84 12.92
N THR A 255 -14.75 -16.82 13.74
CA THR A 255 -16.15 -16.77 13.34
C THR A 255 -16.86 -15.62 14.04
N PRO A 256 -16.74 -14.37 13.54
CA PRO A 256 -17.34 -13.21 14.18
C PRO A 256 -18.87 -13.22 14.10
N ARG A 257 -19.51 -12.99 15.24
CA ARG A 257 -20.96 -12.86 15.37
C ARG A 257 -21.38 -11.49 14.87
N THR A 258 -22.03 -11.48 13.71
CA THR A 258 -22.48 -10.25 13.04
C THR A 258 -23.44 -9.42 13.90
N ALA A 259 -24.24 -10.05 14.76
CA ALA A 259 -25.14 -9.35 15.67
C ALA A 259 -24.39 -8.47 16.69
N ILE A 260 -23.26 -8.97 17.23
CA ILE A 260 -22.44 -8.24 18.21
C ILE A 260 -21.75 -7.07 17.53
N ILE A 261 -21.13 -7.30 16.37
CA ILE A 261 -20.47 -6.24 15.60
C ILE A 261 -21.45 -5.09 15.28
N LYS A 262 -22.65 -5.41 14.78
CA LYS A 262 -23.68 -4.41 14.48
C LYS A 262 -24.15 -3.66 15.73
N GLY A 263 -24.34 -4.37 16.84
CA GLY A 263 -24.74 -3.77 18.12
C GLY A 263 -23.72 -2.77 18.64
N MET A 264 -22.44 -3.16 18.67
CA MET A 264 -21.37 -2.28 19.15
C MET A 264 -21.15 -1.07 18.24
N ILE A 265 -21.25 -1.24 16.91
CA ILE A 265 -21.18 -0.11 15.96
C ILE A 265 -22.37 0.85 16.18
N ALA A 266 -23.56 0.34 16.46
CA ALA A 266 -24.73 1.18 16.74
C ALA A 266 -24.52 2.03 18.01
N ASN A 267 -23.95 1.45 19.07
CA ASN A 267 -23.59 2.19 20.28
C ASN A 267 -22.61 3.34 19.96
N LEU A 268 -21.59 3.09 19.15
CA LEU A 268 -20.61 4.12 18.76
C LEU A 268 -21.23 5.22 17.90
N LYS A 269 -22.19 4.88 17.03
CA LYS A 269 -22.93 5.86 16.20
C LYS A 269 -23.89 6.74 17.01
N ALA A 270 -24.24 6.34 18.24
CA ALA A 270 -25.09 7.12 19.13
C ALA A 270 -24.35 8.27 19.81
N VAL A 271 -23.01 8.30 19.74
CA VAL A 271 -22.17 9.38 20.28
C VAL A 271 -21.80 10.34 19.15
N ASP A 272 -22.41 11.53 19.16
CA ASP A 272 -22.31 12.51 18.08
C ASP A 272 -20.87 12.90 17.73
N GLU A 273 -19.99 12.99 18.74
CA GLU A 273 -18.60 13.40 18.56
C GLU A 273 -17.75 12.37 17.80
N ILE A 274 -18.13 11.09 17.80
CA ILE A 274 -17.39 10.00 17.12
C ILE A 274 -18.20 9.30 16.03
N LYS A 275 -19.43 9.76 15.78
CA LYS A 275 -20.37 9.15 14.84
C LYS A 275 -19.80 8.99 13.43
N GLY A 276 -19.10 10.01 12.92
CA GLY A 276 -18.49 9.96 11.59
C GLY A 276 -17.45 8.85 11.46
N GLU A 277 -16.57 8.68 12.45
CA GLU A 277 -15.62 7.57 12.48
C GLU A 277 -16.31 6.20 12.65
N ALA A 278 -17.40 6.13 13.43
CA ALA A 278 -18.19 4.92 13.59
C ALA A 278 -18.92 4.49 12.31
N GLU A 279 -19.39 5.45 11.49
CA GLU A 279 -19.96 5.19 10.16
C GLU A 279 -18.89 4.69 9.17
N MET A 280 -17.70 5.28 9.20
CA MET A 280 -16.57 4.79 8.39
C MET A 280 -16.12 3.38 8.83
N LEU A 281 -16.10 3.10 10.14
CA LEU A 281 -15.81 1.77 10.68
C LEU A 281 -16.79 0.72 10.15
N ASP A 282 -18.09 1.04 10.17
CA ASP A 282 -19.15 0.18 9.64
C ASP A 282 -18.98 -0.09 8.14
N HIS A 283 -18.64 0.94 7.37
CA HIS A 283 -18.38 0.81 5.94
C HIS A 283 -17.21 -0.15 5.67
N LEU A 284 -16.07 0.04 6.35
CA LEU A 284 -14.88 -0.78 6.19
C LEU A 284 -15.11 -2.25 6.55
N ILE A 285 -15.91 -2.51 7.59
CA ILE A 285 -16.26 -3.87 8.01
C ILE A 285 -17.20 -4.55 7.00
N ASN A 286 -18.09 -3.79 6.34
CA ASN A 286 -19.08 -4.33 5.41
C ASN A 286 -18.57 -4.45 3.96
N GLU A 287 -17.68 -3.57 3.48
CA GLU A 287 -17.14 -3.64 2.11
C GLU A 287 -16.44 -4.96 1.80
N ARG A 288 -15.71 -5.53 2.77
CA ARG A 288 -15.03 -6.83 2.57
C ARG A 288 -15.98 -8.03 2.57
N LYS A 289 -17.20 -7.93 3.13
CA LYS A 289 -18.22 -8.99 3.02
C LYS A 289 -18.82 -9.08 1.62
N ASN A 290 -18.88 -7.96 0.90
CA ASN A 290 -19.34 -7.92 -0.48
C ASN A 290 -18.19 -8.09 -1.49
N GLY A 291 -16.94 -7.90 -1.05
CA GLY A 291 -15.71 -8.03 -1.84
C GLY A 291 -15.19 -9.45 -2.07
N SER A 292 -15.82 -10.50 -1.51
CA SER A 292 -15.52 -11.90 -1.88
C SER A 292 -16.01 -12.29 -3.28
N ASN A 293 -16.49 -11.33 -4.07
CA ASN A 293 -16.96 -11.49 -5.45
C ASN A 293 -16.17 -10.64 -6.46
N PHE A 294 -14.88 -10.41 -6.22
CA PHE A 294 -13.98 -9.98 -7.28
C PHE A 294 -12.85 -11.00 -7.42
N ILE A 295 -13.14 -11.96 -8.30
CA ILE A 295 -12.20 -12.80 -9.06
C ILE A 295 -11.26 -11.88 -9.85
#